data_AF-A0A7V3HK68-F1
#
_entry.id   AF-A0A7V3HK68-F1
#
_cell.length_a   1.000
_cell.length_b   1.000
_cell.length_c   1.000
_cell.angle_alpha   90.00
_cell.angle_beta   90.00
_cell.angle_gamma   90.00
#
_symmetry.space_group_name_H-M   'P 1'
#
loop_
_entity.id
_entity.type
_entity.pdbx_description
1 polymer ?
#
loop_
_entity_poly.entity_id
_entity_poly.type
_entity_poly.pdbx_seq_one_letter_code
_entity_poly.pdbx_strand_id
1 'polypeptide(L)'
;MLLIDNFSQASVTIESFITIGAFDGVHRGHQHLIRNLVREAHGKGFLAGLVTFHPHPSAVLNPSNPTRYLTTPGEKVSLLEKMDLDLVALLPFDEKMAQMSAREFMRLLCKHLNLKELWVGADFALGYRREGNVGVLKELGREMGFMVRVVEPVYFKGEVISSTRIRQLIALGEVREAAQLLGRYYSLAGEVVKGEGRGRNLGFPTANLEVRPERVTPADGVYVTYARIGQDRYWGVTNIGIRPTFDGGKRLVETYILDFESDLYGYDLVVEFVERLRPEIKFPSVEELIRQIQRDVETAREILKREEAMGGIEGMLEPIYTPSTKRFEELPHTADKAIKVYGSTLEDIFVNAAFGMFSLMADPQEIKVEVSREVEVSSFDPESLLVKWLNELLYLQEMEGELYRDFEIMYLDGKRLKARVWGGKGHPTKAKVKAATYHNLEIKDVGKGYEATVVFDT
;
A
#
# COMPACT_ATOMS: atom_id res chain seq x y z
N MET A 1 -9.37 -2.32 18.73
CA MET A 1 -10.30 -2.11 17.61
C MET A 1 -11.63 -2.79 17.90
N LEU A 2 -12.74 -2.07 17.82
CA LEU A 2 -14.10 -2.59 17.84
C LEU A 2 -14.49 -3.02 16.41
N LEU A 3 -15.04 -4.22 16.23
CA LEU A 3 -15.59 -4.69 14.97
C LEU A 3 -17.12 -4.73 15.06
N ILE A 4 -17.81 -4.05 14.15
CA ILE A 4 -19.28 -4.05 14.08
C ILE A 4 -19.77 -4.48 12.71
N ASP A 5 -20.89 -5.20 12.65
CA ASP A 5 -21.57 -5.58 11.41
C ASP A 5 -22.90 -4.83 11.22
N ASN A 6 -23.33 -4.08 12.23
CA ASN A 6 -24.55 -3.27 12.20
C ASN A 6 -24.39 -2.01 13.05
N PHE A 7 -24.77 -0.86 12.51
CA PHE A 7 -24.73 0.41 13.23
C PHE A 7 -25.56 0.42 14.51
N SER A 8 -26.66 -0.34 14.60
CA SER A 8 -27.47 -0.39 15.83
C SER A 8 -26.76 -1.05 17.02
N GLN A 9 -25.72 -1.83 16.76
CA GLN A 9 -24.87 -2.44 17.80
C GLN A 9 -23.82 -1.47 18.33
N ALA A 10 -23.63 -0.32 17.65
CA ALA A 10 -22.71 0.72 18.05
C ALA A 10 -23.46 1.94 18.60
N SER A 11 -23.05 2.39 19.79
CA SER A 11 -23.36 3.73 20.29
C SER A 11 -22.07 4.35 20.75
N VAL A 12 -21.33 4.87 19.77
CA VAL A 12 -20.05 5.54 20.02
C VAL A 12 -20.36 6.95 20.54
N THR A 13 -19.93 7.24 21.76
CA THR A 13 -20.14 8.55 22.40
C THR A 13 -18.98 9.52 22.16
N ILE A 14 -17.78 9.00 21.90
CA ILE A 14 -16.60 9.79 21.56
C ILE A 14 -16.71 10.23 20.10
N GLU A 15 -16.32 11.48 19.82
CA GLU A 15 -16.29 12.02 18.47
C GLU A 15 -15.35 11.22 17.58
N SER A 16 -15.69 11.04 16.30
CA SER A 16 -14.91 10.19 15.40
C SER A 16 -14.63 10.80 14.03
N PHE A 17 -13.49 10.42 13.47
CA PHE A 17 -13.16 10.59 12.05
C PHE A 17 -13.34 9.25 11.35
N ILE A 18 -14.12 9.25 10.28
CA ILE A 18 -14.50 8.04 9.58
C ILE A 18 -14.07 8.12 8.13
N THR A 19 -13.57 7.01 7.59
CA THR A 19 -13.47 6.80 6.15
C THR A 19 -14.42 5.69 5.68
N ILE A 20 -14.85 5.76 4.42
CA ILE A 20 -15.82 4.83 3.84
C ILE A 20 -15.27 4.32 2.51
N GLY A 21 -15.36 3.01 2.27
CA GLY A 21 -14.91 2.44 1.00
C GLY A 21 -14.96 0.92 0.94
N ALA A 22 -14.70 0.38 -0.25
CA ALA A 22 -14.62 -1.08 -0.42
C ALA A 22 -13.35 -1.67 0.21
N PHE A 23 -12.25 -0.89 0.28
CA PHE A 23 -10.97 -1.25 0.89
C PHE A 23 -10.42 -2.62 0.47
N ASP A 24 -10.76 -3.11 -0.72
CA ASP A 24 -10.30 -4.41 -1.19
C ASP A 24 -8.78 -4.38 -1.42
N GLY A 25 -8.08 -5.37 -0.89
CA GLY A 25 -6.63 -5.44 -0.94
C GLY A 25 -5.90 -4.55 0.07
N VAL A 26 -6.55 -3.56 0.70
CA VAL A 26 -5.92 -2.61 1.65
C VAL A 26 -4.55 -2.14 1.12
N HIS A 27 -4.51 -1.67 -0.12
CA HIS A 27 -3.28 -1.26 -0.79
C HIS A 27 -2.69 0.03 -0.21
N ARG A 28 -1.48 0.41 -0.63
CA ARG A 28 -0.78 1.57 -0.06
C ARG A 28 -1.54 2.88 -0.17
N GLY A 29 -2.37 3.07 -1.19
CA GLY A 29 -3.31 4.20 -1.24
C GLY A 29 -4.37 4.20 -0.13
N HIS A 30 -4.97 3.04 0.18
CA HIS A 30 -5.84 2.91 1.34
C HIS A 30 -5.07 3.14 2.65
N GLN A 31 -3.86 2.57 2.75
CA GLN A 31 -3.03 2.72 3.93
C GLN A 31 -2.63 4.17 4.19
N HIS A 32 -2.32 4.94 3.14
CA HIS A 32 -2.01 6.36 3.23
C HIS A 32 -3.21 7.15 3.78
N LEU A 33 -4.41 6.92 3.22
CA LEU A 33 -5.64 7.54 3.72
C LEU A 33 -5.87 7.21 5.20
N ILE A 34 -5.80 5.92 5.56
CA ILE A 34 -6.07 5.46 6.92
C ILE A 34 -5.04 6.03 7.91
N ARG A 35 -3.74 6.00 7.57
CA ARG A 35 -2.68 6.56 8.43
C ARG A 35 -2.90 8.04 8.73
N ASN A 36 -3.27 8.83 7.71
CA ASN A 36 -3.55 10.26 7.90
C ASN A 36 -4.79 10.49 8.77
N LEU A 37 -5.87 9.74 8.53
CA LEU A 37 -7.08 9.80 9.36
C LEU A 37 -6.78 9.44 10.82
N VAL A 38 -6.03 8.37 11.06
CA VAL A 38 -5.68 7.88 12.41
C VAL A 38 -4.88 8.92 13.15
N ARG A 39 -3.82 9.45 12.51
CA ARG A 39 -2.97 10.51 13.08
C ARG A 39 -3.79 11.72 13.51
N GLU A 40 -4.65 12.22 12.63
CA GLU A 40 -5.46 13.42 12.87
C GLU A 40 -6.56 13.20 13.91
N ALA A 41 -7.20 12.03 13.91
CA ALA A 41 -8.20 11.68 14.91
C ALA A 41 -7.58 11.59 16.30
N HIS A 42 -6.52 10.79 16.44
CA HIS A 42 -5.83 10.58 17.71
C HIS A 42 -5.20 11.87 18.25
N GLY A 43 -4.65 12.71 17.37
CA GLY A 43 -4.13 14.04 17.74
C GLY A 43 -5.18 14.98 18.36
N LYS A 44 -6.47 14.75 18.10
CA LYS A 44 -7.61 15.49 18.68
C LYS A 44 -8.32 14.74 19.80
N GLY A 45 -7.85 13.55 20.19
CA GLY A 45 -8.51 12.68 21.16
C GLY A 45 -9.81 12.05 20.63
N PHE A 46 -9.97 11.97 19.30
CA PHE A 46 -11.12 11.38 18.63
C PHE A 46 -10.83 9.95 18.19
N LEU A 47 -11.88 9.18 17.90
CA LEU A 47 -11.76 7.83 17.38
C LEU A 47 -11.50 7.82 15.87
N ALA A 48 -10.61 6.95 15.44
CA ALA A 48 -10.34 6.64 14.04
C ALA A 48 -11.17 5.43 13.60
N GLY A 49 -12.09 5.62 12.65
CA GLY A 49 -12.99 4.56 12.19
C GLY A 49 -13.00 4.35 10.68
N LEU A 50 -13.36 3.15 10.27
CA LEU A 50 -13.50 2.76 8.87
C LEU A 50 -14.79 1.99 8.65
N VAL A 51 -15.55 2.37 7.63
CA VAL A 51 -16.72 1.63 7.16
C VAL A 51 -16.42 0.98 5.83
N THR A 52 -16.65 -0.33 5.77
CA THR A 52 -16.49 -1.15 4.58
C THR A 52 -17.63 -2.15 4.45
N PHE A 53 -17.59 -2.93 3.38
CA PHE A 53 -18.74 -3.66 2.88
C PHE A 53 -18.38 -5.09 2.49
N HIS A 54 -19.28 -6.02 2.81
CA HIS A 54 -19.28 -7.37 2.27
C HIS A 54 -20.72 -7.84 1.96
N PRO A 55 -20.99 -8.44 0.79
CA PRO A 55 -20.12 -8.57 -0.38
C PRO A 55 -19.65 -7.21 -0.94
N HIS A 56 -18.66 -7.22 -1.82
CA HIS A 56 -18.16 -6.00 -2.45
C HIS A 56 -19.31 -5.32 -3.23
N PRO A 57 -19.50 -3.98 -3.14
CA PRO A 57 -20.62 -3.30 -3.78
C PRO A 57 -20.78 -3.63 -5.27
N SER A 58 -19.68 -3.68 -6.02
CA SER A 58 -19.67 -4.07 -7.43
C SER A 58 -20.22 -5.49 -7.69
N ALA A 59 -20.04 -6.44 -6.78
CA ALA A 59 -20.56 -7.81 -6.96
C ALA A 59 -22.09 -7.86 -6.86
N VAL A 60 -22.70 -6.95 -6.10
CA VAL A 60 -24.16 -6.84 -5.96
C VAL A 60 -24.76 -5.99 -7.08
N LEU A 61 -24.07 -4.90 -7.45
CA LEU A 61 -24.54 -3.98 -8.49
C LEU A 61 -24.36 -4.57 -9.91
N ASN A 62 -23.35 -5.42 -10.12
CA ASN A 62 -23.05 -6.07 -11.39
C ASN A 62 -22.94 -7.60 -11.23
N PRO A 63 -24.05 -8.31 -10.95
CA PRO A 63 -24.03 -9.74 -10.65
C PRO A 63 -23.62 -10.61 -11.84
N SER A 64 -23.72 -10.10 -13.08
CA SER A 64 -23.31 -10.81 -14.29
C SER A 64 -21.79 -10.90 -14.47
N ASN A 65 -21.03 -10.00 -13.85
CA ASN A 65 -19.57 -10.00 -13.90
C ASN A 65 -19.00 -9.49 -12.57
N PRO A 66 -19.14 -10.28 -11.49
CA PRO A 66 -18.72 -9.84 -10.17
C PRO A 66 -17.21 -9.64 -10.13
N THR A 67 -16.79 -8.54 -9.53
CA THR A 67 -15.37 -8.25 -9.32
C THR A 67 -14.75 -9.34 -8.44
N ARG A 68 -13.63 -9.91 -8.90
CA ARG A 68 -12.83 -10.84 -8.07
C ARG A 68 -12.10 -10.09 -6.95
N TYR A 69 -12.07 -10.70 -5.77
CA TYR A 69 -11.54 -10.12 -4.55
C TYR A 69 -10.02 -10.26 -4.44
N LEU A 70 -9.38 -9.17 -4.02
CA LEU A 70 -7.97 -9.20 -3.60
C LEU A 70 -7.84 -9.75 -2.17
N THR A 71 -8.85 -9.54 -1.32
CA THR A 71 -8.87 -9.96 0.08
C THR A 71 -10.19 -10.64 0.45
N THR A 72 -10.15 -11.70 1.26
CA THR A 72 -11.36 -12.22 1.90
C THR A 72 -11.79 -11.26 3.01
N PRO A 73 -13.03 -11.34 3.54
CA PRO A 73 -13.44 -10.52 4.67
C PRO A 73 -12.49 -10.66 5.87
N GLY A 74 -12.12 -11.89 6.22
CA GLY A 74 -11.18 -12.16 7.32
C GLY A 74 -9.81 -11.53 7.07
N GLU A 75 -9.22 -11.75 5.89
CA GLU A 75 -7.94 -11.14 5.53
C GLU A 75 -7.99 -9.61 5.54
N LYS A 76 -9.08 -9.01 5.04
CA LYS A 76 -9.26 -7.56 5.05
C LYS A 76 -9.27 -7.03 6.48
N VAL A 77 -10.02 -7.67 7.39
CA VAL A 77 -10.06 -7.28 8.80
C VAL A 77 -8.66 -7.41 9.42
N SER A 78 -7.96 -8.53 9.22
CA SER A 78 -6.59 -8.72 9.74
C SER A 78 -5.57 -7.71 9.20
N LEU A 79 -5.77 -7.18 7.99
CA LEU A 79 -4.94 -6.11 7.44
C LEU A 79 -5.28 -4.75 8.06
N LEU A 80 -6.56 -4.48 8.32
CA LEU A 80 -7.03 -3.24 8.93
C LEU A 80 -6.69 -3.15 10.43
N GLU A 81 -6.62 -4.28 11.13
CA GLU A 81 -6.20 -4.36 12.54
C GLU A 81 -4.79 -3.79 12.77
N LYS A 82 -3.92 -3.89 11.76
CA LYS A 82 -2.53 -3.39 11.81
C LYS A 82 -2.42 -1.88 11.57
N MET A 83 -3.54 -1.19 11.36
CA MET A 83 -3.57 0.23 10.96
C MET A 83 -4.02 1.16 12.10
N ASP A 84 -4.00 0.69 13.36
CA ASP A 84 -4.38 1.46 14.55
C ASP A 84 -5.78 2.12 14.49
N LEU A 85 -6.71 1.46 13.80
CA LEU A 85 -8.11 1.84 13.80
C LEU A 85 -8.76 1.48 15.14
N ASP A 86 -9.57 2.41 15.67
CA ASP A 86 -10.38 2.17 16.85
C ASP A 86 -11.64 1.37 16.52
N LEU A 87 -12.17 1.55 15.31
CA LEU A 87 -13.41 0.95 14.85
C LEU A 87 -13.34 0.51 13.38
N VAL A 88 -13.80 -0.71 13.09
CA VAL A 88 -14.13 -1.16 11.74
C VAL A 88 -15.59 -1.59 11.69
N ALA A 89 -16.37 -1.00 10.79
CA ALA A 89 -17.71 -1.43 10.47
C ALA A 89 -17.70 -2.23 9.16
N LEU A 90 -17.88 -3.54 9.23
CA LEU A 90 -18.01 -4.43 8.08
C LEU A 90 -19.49 -4.68 7.82
N LEU A 91 -20.12 -3.80 7.07
CA LEU A 91 -21.57 -3.82 6.88
C LEU A 91 -21.97 -4.79 5.75
N PRO A 92 -23.13 -5.45 5.87
CA PRO A 92 -23.72 -6.16 4.76
C PRO A 92 -24.05 -5.17 3.63
N PHE A 93 -23.61 -5.48 2.41
CA PHE A 93 -24.04 -4.76 1.22
C PHE A 93 -25.06 -5.61 0.49
N ASP A 94 -26.33 -5.34 0.72
CA ASP A 94 -27.47 -5.99 0.08
C ASP A 94 -28.22 -4.98 -0.81
N GLU A 95 -29.31 -5.43 -1.43
CA GLU A 95 -30.16 -4.57 -2.27
C GLU A 95 -30.71 -3.36 -1.48
N LYS A 96 -31.03 -3.54 -0.20
CA LYS A 96 -31.51 -2.46 0.67
C LYS A 96 -30.43 -1.39 0.88
N MET A 97 -29.19 -1.80 1.14
CA MET A 97 -28.04 -0.88 1.23
C MET A 97 -27.79 -0.18 -0.11
N ALA A 98 -27.89 -0.90 -1.23
CA ALA A 98 -27.70 -0.34 -2.56
C ALA A 98 -28.76 0.73 -2.94
N GLN A 99 -29.98 0.60 -2.41
CA GLN A 99 -31.08 1.55 -2.64
C GLN A 99 -31.11 2.72 -1.63
N MET A 100 -30.26 2.69 -0.59
CA MET A 100 -30.24 3.73 0.44
C MET A 100 -29.71 5.07 -0.11
N SER A 101 -30.41 6.18 0.17
CA SER A 101 -29.94 7.50 -0.23
C SER A 101 -28.66 7.91 0.52
N ALA A 102 -27.90 8.84 -0.06
CA ALA A 102 -26.71 9.37 0.59
C ALA A 102 -27.03 10.02 1.95
N ARG A 103 -28.14 10.77 1.98
CA ARG A 103 -28.62 11.47 3.18
C ARG A 103 -29.00 10.51 4.30
N GLU A 104 -29.68 9.41 3.99
CA GLU A 104 -30.06 8.41 4.98
C GLU A 104 -28.83 7.69 5.55
N PHE A 105 -27.90 7.29 4.69
CA PHE A 105 -26.68 6.62 5.11
C PHE A 105 -25.83 7.53 6.03
N MET A 106 -25.63 8.79 5.65
CA MET A 106 -24.90 9.76 6.49
C MET A 106 -25.61 10.04 7.82
N ARG A 107 -26.95 10.05 7.84
CA ARG A 107 -27.71 10.19 9.09
C ARG A 107 -27.44 9.04 10.06
N LEU A 108 -27.33 7.80 9.56
CA LEU A 108 -26.99 6.63 10.37
C LEU A 108 -25.56 6.75 10.95
N LEU A 109 -24.59 7.13 10.11
CA LEU A 109 -23.21 7.38 10.52
C LEU A 109 -23.12 8.44 11.63
N CYS A 110 -23.72 9.62 11.43
CA CYS A 110 -23.70 10.69 12.44
C CYS A 110 -24.34 10.23 13.75
N LYS A 111 -25.47 9.52 13.68
CA LYS A 111 -26.21 9.06 14.86
C LYS A 111 -25.44 7.99 15.66
N HIS A 112 -24.85 7.01 14.98
CA HIS A 112 -24.30 5.83 15.64
C HIS A 112 -22.81 5.92 15.93
N LEU A 113 -22.07 6.70 15.13
CA LEU A 113 -20.62 6.81 15.23
C LEU A 113 -20.13 8.19 15.71
N ASN A 114 -21.02 9.15 15.97
CA ASN A 114 -20.66 10.52 16.36
C ASN A 114 -19.62 11.17 15.41
N LEU A 115 -19.93 11.09 14.11
CA LEU A 115 -19.08 11.54 13.01
C LEU A 115 -18.79 13.05 13.08
N LYS A 116 -17.51 13.44 13.01
CA LYS A 116 -17.05 14.83 12.88
C LYS A 116 -16.32 15.14 11.58
N GLU A 117 -15.47 14.23 11.11
CA GLU A 117 -14.82 14.38 9.80
C GLU A 117 -14.97 13.09 8.99
N LEU A 118 -15.41 13.25 7.75
CA LEU A 118 -15.47 12.20 6.74
C LEU A 118 -14.26 12.32 5.82
N TRP A 119 -13.38 11.32 5.82
CA TRP A 119 -12.17 11.29 5.00
C TRP A 119 -12.35 10.37 3.80
N VAL A 120 -12.25 10.93 2.59
CA VAL A 120 -12.55 10.22 1.34
C VAL A 120 -11.59 10.62 0.22
N GLY A 121 -11.46 9.78 -0.82
CA GLY A 121 -10.74 10.16 -2.03
C GLY A 121 -11.52 11.15 -2.91
N ALA A 122 -10.83 11.81 -3.85
CA ALA A 122 -11.45 12.79 -4.75
C ALA A 122 -12.63 12.23 -5.58
N ASP A 123 -12.51 10.98 -6.06
CA ASP A 123 -13.53 10.30 -6.88
C ASP A 123 -14.59 9.56 -6.05
N PHE A 124 -14.63 9.81 -4.74
CA PHE A 124 -15.54 9.13 -3.83
C PHE A 124 -17.00 9.54 -4.08
N ALA A 125 -17.89 8.55 -4.07
CA ALA A 125 -19.32 8.76 -4.06
C ALA A 125 -20.03 7.60 -3.34
N LEU A 126 -21.15 7.92 -2.69
CA LEU A 126 -22.02 6.95 -2.01
C LEU A 126 -23.50 7.22 -2.29
N GLY A 127 -24.36 6.38 -1.74
CA GLY A 127 -25.82 6.50 -1.87
C GLY A 127 -26.35 5.94 -3.19
N TYR A 128 -27.67 5.85 -3.29
CA TYR A 128 -28.36 5.32 -4.45
C TYR A 128 -27.88 6.02 -5.73
N ARG A 129 -27.47 5.22 -6.72
CA ARG A 129 -26.89 5.69 -7.99
C ARG A 129 -25.72 6.67 -7.83
N ARG A 130 -24.95 6.55 -6.75
CA ARG A 130 -23.77 7.38 -6.46
C ARG A 130 -24.10 8.88 -6.36
N GLU A 131 -25.31 9.23 -5.93
CA GLU A 131 -25.77 10.63 -5.82
C GLU A 131 -24.94 11.47 -4.82
N GLY A 132 -24.39 10.83 -3.78
CA GLY A 132 -23.59 11.47 -2.74
C GLY A 132 -22.13 11.59 -3.12
N ASN A 133 -21.80 12.44 -4.09
CA ASN A 133 -20.42 12.82 -4.40
C ASN A 133 -19.85 13.79 -3.35
N VAL A 134 -18.55 14.10 -3.43
CA VAL A 134 -17.84 15.00 -2.49
C VAL A 134 -18.55 16.35 -2.30
N GLY A 135 -19.11 16.95 -3.36
CA GLY A 135 -19.84 18.21 -3.29
C GLY A 135 -21.11 18.08 -2.44
N VAL A 136 -21.94 17.08 -2.74
CA VAL A 136 -23.16 16.77 -2.00
C VAL A 136 -22.86 16.44 -0.54
N LEU A 137 -21.80 15.67 -0.27
CA LEU A 137 -21.39 15.32 1.10
C LEU A 137 -20.94 16.53 1.90
N LYS A 138 -20.33 17.55 1.27
CA LYS A 138 -19.99 18.82 1.94
C LYS A 138 -21.24 19.62 2.31
N GLU A 139 -22.26 19.62 1.46
CA GLU A 139 -23.55 20.26 1.77
C GLU A 139 -24.26 19.54 2.92
N LEU A 140 -24.36 18.21 2.87
CA LEU A 140 -24.89 17.39 3.96
C LEU A 140 -24.09 17.60 5.25
N GLY A 141 -22.77 17.74 5.17
CA GLY A 141 -21.90 18.02 6.30
C GLY A 141 -22.26 19.30 7.03
N ARG A 142 -22.56 20.38 6.30
CA ARG A 142 -23.00 21.67 6.89
C ARG A 142 -24.32 21.52 7.64
N GLU A 143 -25.23 20.70 7.14
CA GLU A 143 -26.54 20.47 7.76
C GLU A 143 -26.47 19.53 8.97
N MET A 144 -25.59 18.52 8.92
CA MET A 144 -25.54 17.42 9.89
C MET A 144 -24.39 17.56 10.91
N GLY A 145 -23.53 18.57 10.77
CA GLY A 145 -22.46 18.86 11.73
C GLY A 145 -21.17 18.06 11.54
N PHE A 146 -20.82 17.70 10.30
CA PHE A 146 -19.54 17.06 9.96
C PHE A 146 -18.82 17.77 8.81
N MET A 147 -17.49 17.62 8.74
CA MET A 147 -16.67 18.13 7.63
C MET A 147 -16.26 17.00 6.69
N VAL A 148 -15.97 17.32 5.43
CA VAL A 148 -15.42 16.35 4.46
C VAL A 148 -13.98 16.72 4.14
N ARG A 149 -13.05 15.81 4.43
CA ARG A 149 -11.64 15.87 4.05
C ARG A 149 -11.42 15.02 2.81
N VAL A 150 -10.83 15.62 1.78
CA VAL A 150 -10.45 14.92 0.56
C VAL A 150 -8.97 14.57 0.65
N VAL A 151 -8.65 13.30 0.45
CA VAL A 151 -7.28 12.80 0.41
C VAL A 151 -6.90 12.55 -1.04
N GLU A 152 -5.75 13.09 -1.44
CA GLU A 152 -5.22 12.92 -2.79
C GLU A 152 -4.81 11.46 -3.04
N PRO A 153 -4.99 10.95 -4.27
CA PRO A 153 -4.54 9.61 -4.62
C PRO A 153 -3.02 9.51 -4.54
N VAL A 154 -2.52 8.31 -4.26
CA VAL A 154 -1.09 8.00 -4.33
C VAL A 154 -0.75 7.29 -5.64
N TYR A 155 0.46 7.50 -6.11
CA TYR A 155 0.96 7.09 -7.42
C TYR A 155 2.20 6.25 -7.25
N PHE A 156 2.33 5.26 -8.13
CA PHE A 156 3.49 4.42 -8.27
C PHE A 156 3.88 4.38 -9.74
N LYS A 157 5.12 4.81 -10.04
CA LYS A 157 5.66 4.93 -11.42
C LYS A 157 4.74 5.75 -12.36
N GLY A 158 4.23 6.88 -11.86
CA GLY A 158 3.39 7.81 -12.63
C GLY A 158 1.92 7.43 -12.75
N GLU A 159 1.52 6.27 -12.23
CA GLU A 159 0.14 5.78 -12.29
C GLU A 159 -0.49 5.65 -10.91
N VAL A 160 -1.79 5.94 -10.79
CA VAL A 160 -2.54 5.82 -9.53
C VAL A 160 -2.51 4.39 -9.01
N ILE A 161 -2.30 4.23 -7.70
CA ILE A 161 -2.47 2.94 -7.02
C ILE A 161 -3.96 2.71 -6.78
N SER A 162 -4.50 1.66 -7.40
CA SER A 162 -5.90 1.28 -7.24
C SER A 162 -6.08 -0.23 -7.17
N SER A 163 -7.19 -0.67 -6.56
CA SER A 163 -7.57 -2.09 -6.54
C SER A 163 -7.70 -2.67 -7.95
N THR A 164 -8.20 -1.89 -8.92
CA THR A 164 -8.32 -2.32 -10.32
C THR A 164 -6.97 -2.63 -10.95
N ARG A 165 -6.00 -1.73 -10.81
CA ARG A 165 -4.63 -1.93 -11.31
C ARG A 165 -3.98 -3.15 -10.68
N ILE A 166 -4.13 -3.33 -9.37
CA ILE A 166 -3.57 -4.50 -8.65
C ILE A 166 -4.17 -5.81 -9.16
N ARG A 167 -5.49 -5.87 -9.37
CA ARG A 167 -6.14 -7.06 -9.94
C ARG A 167 -5.63 -7.38 -11.34
N GLN A 168 -5.40 -6.36 -12.17
CA GLN A 168 -4.83 -6.53 -13.52
C GLN A 168 -3.41 -7.07 -13.46
N LEU A 169 -2.54 -6.48 -12.63
CA LEU A 169 -1.16 -6.94 -12.44
C LEU A 169 -1.13 -8.41 -11.98
N ILE A 170 -1.93 -8.78 -10.98
CA ILE A 170 -1.99 -10.17 -10.53
C ILE A 170 -2.51 -11.07 -11.65
N ALA A 171 -3.59 -10.70 -12.34
CA ALA A 171 -4.12 -11.50 -13.45
C ALA A 171 -3.13 -11.70 -14.61
N LEU A 172 -2.18 -10.79 -14.81
CA LEU A 172 -1.07 -10.92 -15.76
C LEU A 172 0.12 -11.73 -15.21
N GLY A 173 0.14 -12.01 -13.91
CA GLY A 173 1.23 -12.70 -13.22
C GLY A 173 2.32 -11.77 -12.70
N GLU A 174 2.13 -10.45 -12.78
CA GLU A 174 3.06 -9.41 -12.31
C GLU A 174 2.95 -9.21 -10.79
N VAL A 175 3.16 -10.29 -10.05
CA VAL A 175 2.98 -10.34 -8.58
C VAL A 175 3.99 -9.47 -7.83
N ARG A 176 5.18 -9.28 -8.42
CA ARG A 176 6.25 -8.42 -7.88
C ARG A 176 5.81 -6.95 -7.85
N GLU A 177 5.28 -6.45 -8.95
CA GLU A 177 4.77 -5.08 -9.01
C GLU A 177 3.50 -4.95 -8.16
N ALA A 178 2.58 -5.93 -8.19
CA ALA A 178 1.42 -5.93 -7.31
C ALA A 178 1.82 -5.80 -5.82
N ALA A 179 2.92 -6.42 -5.41
CA ALA A 179 3.44 -6.31 -4.04
C ALA A 179 3.87 -4.88 -3.68
N GLN A 180 4.48 -4.15 -4.62
CA GLN A 180 4.85 -2.73 -4.45
C GLN A 180 3.64 -1.84 -4.19
N LEU A 181 2.53 -2.10 -4.89
CA LEU A 181 1.27 -1.36 -4.72
C LEU A 181 0.53 -1.77 -3.44
N LEU A 182 0.59 -3.05 -3.06
CA LEU A 182 -0.05 -3.58 -1.87
C LEU A 182 0.72 -3.24 -0.58
N GLY A 183 2.04 -3.01 -0.66
CA GLY A 183 2.91 -2.90 0.52
C GLY A 183 3.25 -4.26 1.14
N ARG A 184 2.89 -5.36 0.47
CA ARG A 184 3.08 -6.75 0.93
C ARG A 184 3.00 -7.71 -0.25
N TYR A 185 3.53 -8.92 -0.11
CA TYR A 185 3.29 -9.97 -1.10
C TYR A 185 1.79 -10.30 -1.20
N TYR A 186 1.29 -10.46 -2.42
CA TYR A 186 -0.06 -10.96 -2.63
C TYR A 186 -0.14 -12.40 -2.14
N SER A 187 -1.25 -12.78 -1.51
CA SER A 187 -1.39 -14.13 -0.97
C SER A 187 -2.71 -14.80 -1.35
N LEU A 188 -2.68 -16.13 -1.37
CA LEU A 188 -3.87 -16.98 -1.45
C LEU A 188 -3.88 -17.90 -0.24
N ALA A 189 -5.04 -18.05 0.38
CA ALA A 189 -5.25 -18.97 1.50
C ALA A 189 -6.30 -20.00 1.11
N GLY A 190 -6.15 -21.22 1.64
CA GLY A 190 -7.08 -22.32 1.42
C GLY A 190 -6.67 -23.57 2.18
N GLU A 191 -7.59 -24.53 2.22
CA GLU A 191 -7.33 -25.85 2.78
C GLU A 191 -6.43 -26.64 1.82
N VAL A 192 -5.47 -27.38 2.37
CA VAL A 192 -4.69 -28.34 1.59
C VAL A 192 -5.51 -29.60 1.35
N VAL A 193 -5.88 -29.80 0.09
CA VAL A 193 -6.72 -30.93 -0.35
C VAL A 193 -5.88 -32.03 -1.00
N LYS A 194 -6.45 -33.22 -1.10
CA LYS A 194 -5.79 -34.37 -1.73
C LYS A 194 -5.70 -34.17 -3.25
N GLY A 195 -4.48 -34.01 -3.75
CA GLY A 195 -4.17 -34.03 -5.18
C GLY A 195 -3.92 -35.45 -5.72
N GLU A 196 -3.49 -35.54 -6.98
CA GLU A 196 -3.15 -36.83 -7.62
C GLU A 196 -1.81 -37.42 -7.16
N GLY A 197 -1.04 -36.70 -6.33
CA GLY A 197 0.24 -37.17 -5.81
C GLY A 197 1.35 -37.29 -6.86
N ARG A 198 1.18 -36.71 -8.06
CA ARG A 198 2.18 -36.79 -9.15
C ARG A 198 3.54 -36.23 -8.72
N GLY A 199 3.55 -35.07 -8.06
CA GLY A 199 4.78 -34.46 -7.56
C GLY A 199 5.56 -35.38 -6.62
N ARG A 200 4.85 -36.11 -5.73
CA ARG A 200 5.47 -37.07 -4.81
C ARG A 200 6.21 -38.20 -5.54
N ASN A 201 5.64 -38.70 -6.64
CA ASN A 201 6.29 -39.73 -7.47
C ASN A 201 7.52 -39.20 -8.23
N LEU A 202 7.62 -37.87 -8.42
CA LEU A 202 8.73 -37.19 -9.08
C LEU A 202 9.81 -36.68 -8.11
N GLY A 203 9.62 -36.88 -6.80
CA GLY A 203 10.52 -36.36 -5.76
C GLY A 203 10.21 -34.95 -5.27
N PHE A 204 9.09 -34.35 -5.69
CA PHE A 204 8.67 -32.98 -5.34
C PHE A 204 7.23 -32.99 -4.81
N PRO A 205 6.97 -33.46 -3.57
CA PRO A 205 5.61 -33.52 -3.01
C PRO A 205 4.96 -32.12 -2.94
N THR A 206 3.84 -31.94 -3.66
CA THR A 206 3.11 -30.67 -3.70
C THR A 206 1.85 -30.70 -2.82
N ALA A 207 1.61 -29.60 -2.10
CA ALA A 207 0.33 -29.30 -1.46
C ALA A 207 -0.62 -28.67 -2.48
N ASN A 208 -1.82 -29.23 -2.64
CA ASN A 208 -2.85 -28.68 -3.53
C ASN A 208 -3.75 -27.74 -2.72
N LEU A 209 -3.80 -26.47 -3.10
CA LEU A 209 -4.54 -25.43 -2.39
C LEU A 209 -5.93 -25.24 -3.01
N GLU A 210 -6.99 -25.42 -2.22
CA GLU A 210 -8.35 -25.07 -2.67
C GLU A 210 -8.60 -23.57 -2.50
N VAL A 211 -8.47 -22.82 -3.60
CA VAL A 211 -8.67 -21.38 -3.63
C VAL A 211 -10.13 -21.05 -3.92
N ARG A 212 -10.70 -20.15 -3.12
CA ARG A 212 -12.06 -19.64 -3.31
C ARG A 212 -12.24 -19.01 -4.71
N PRO A 213 -13.30 -19.35 -5.45
CA PRO A 213 -13.46 -18.94 -6.86
C PRO A 213 -13.60 -17.43 -7.04
N GLU A 214 -14.02 -16.71 -6.00
CA GLU A 214 -14.15 -15.27 -6.03
C GLU A 214 -12.80 -14.54 -5.91
N ARG A 215 -11.70 -15.25 -5.65
CA ARG A 215 -10.35 -14.66 -5.54
C ARG A 215 -9.77 -14.30 -6.90
N VAL A 216 -8.99 -13.22 -6.95
CA VAL A 216 -8.04 -13.03 -8.04
C VAL A 216 -6.89 -14.02 -7.88
N THR A 217 -6.70 -14.90 -8.84
CA THR A 217 -5.57 -15.84 -8.85
C THR A 217 -4.56 -15.38 -9.91
N PRO A 218 -3.23 -15.35 -9.60
CA PRO A 218 -2.21 -14.95 -10.56
C PRO A 218 -2.26 -15.73 -11.87
N ALA A 219 -1.71 -15.24 -12.98
CA ALA A 219 -1.64 -15.96 -14.27
C ALA A 219 -1.07 -17.39 -14.15
N ASP A 220 -1.31 -18.24 -15.16
CA ASP A 220 -0.75 -19.59 -15.15
C ASP A 220 0.79 -19.53 -15.28
N GLY A 221 1.49 -20.32 -14.47
CA GLY A 221 2.94 -20.33 -14.43
C GLY A 221 3.52 -20.80 -13.11
N VAL A 222 4.84 -20.71 -13.01
CA VAL A 222 5.61 -21.09 -11.83
C VAL A 222 6.09 -19.84 -11.12
N TYR A 223 5.92 -19.81 -9.79
CA TYR A 223 6.15 -18.66 -8.94
C TYR A 223 7.08 -19.03 -7.78
N VAL A 224 7.98 -18.10 -7.45
CA VAL A 224 8.68 -18.09 -6.15
C VAL A 224 7.69 -17.63 -5.10
N THR A 225 7.59 -18.38 -4.01
CA THR A 225 6.58 -18.14 -2.98
C THR A 225 7.14 -18.37 -1.58
N TYR A 226 6.48 -17.77 -0.59
CA TYR A 226 6.56 -18.25 0.78
C TYR A 226 5.29 -19.05 1.11
N ALA A 227 5.45 -20.15 1.83
CA ALA A 227 4.38 -21.00 2.33
C ALA A 227 4.26 -20.81 3.85
N ARG A 228 3.09 -20.40 4.32
CA ARG A 228 2.83 -20.12 5.74
C ARG A 228 1.89 -21.16 6.33
N ILE A 229 2.37 -21.83 7.39
CA ILE A 229 1.63 -22.85 8.14
C ILE A 229 1.62 -22.40 9.60
N GLY A 230 0.45 -22.01 10.10
CA GLY A 230 0.36 -21.35 11.40
C GLY A 230 1.17 -20.04 11.43
N GLN A 231 2.19 -19.99 12.30
CA GLN A 231 3.11 -18.85 12.42
C GLN A 231 4.42 -19.06 11.65
N ASP A 232 4.71 -20.28 11.22
CA ASP A 232 5.94 -20.61 10.53
C ASP A 232 5.84 -20.26 9.05
N ARG A 233 6.97 -19.84 8.48
CA ARG A 233 7.09 -19.43 7.08
C ARG A 233 8.23 -20.21 6.44
N TYR A 234 7.92 -20.86 5.33
CA TYR A 234 8.81 -21.72 4.58
C TYR A 234 8.99 -21.18 3.17
N TRP A 235 10.11 -21.54 2.55
CA TRP A 235 10.34 -21.27 1.13
C TRP A 235 9.52 -22.21 0.26
N GLY A 236 9.01 -21.72 -0.87
CA GLY A 236 8.13 -22.51 -1.73
C GLY A 236 8.26 -22.17 -3.21
N VAL A 237 7.95 -23.14 -4.04
CA VAL A 237 7.70 -22.95 -5.48
C VAL A 237 6.26 -23.34 -5.77
N THR A 238 5.49 -22.41 -6.33
CA THR A 238 4.06 -22.62 -6.60
C THR A 238 3.80 -22.67 -8.09
N ASN A 239 3.16 -23.74 -8.55
CA ASN A 239 2.61 -23.86 -9.89
C ASN A 239 1.13 -23.49 -9.90
N ILE A 240 0.74 -22.62 -10.82
CA ILE A 240 -0.66 -22.32 -11.14
C ILE A 240 -0.92 -22.80 -12.56
N GLY A 241 -1.90 -23.69 -12.72
CA GLY A 241 -2.22 -24.24 -14.03
C GLY A 241 -3.65 -24.72 -14.17
N ILE A 242 -4.04 -25.00 -15.42
CA ILE A 242 -5.37 -25.52 -15.74
C ILE A 242 -5.28 -27.01 -15.99
N ARG A 243 -6.05 -27.78 -15.23
CA ARG A 243 -6.30 -29.18 -15.57
C ARG A 243 -7.37 -29.24 -16.66
N PRO A 244 -7.11 -29.81 -17.86
CA PRO A 244 -8.15 -30.03 -18.84
C PRO A 244 -9.17 -31.02 -18.28
N THR A 245 -10.42 -30.59 -18.11
CA THR A 245 -11.57 -31.45 -17.79
C THR A 245 -12.68 -31.18 -18.80
N PHE A 246 -13.62 -32.12 -18.93
CA PHE A 246 -14.73 -32.02 -19.91
C PHE A 246 -15.60 -30.75 -19.72
N ASP A 247 -15.60 -30.15 -18.52
CA ASP A 247 -16.41 -28.97 -18.17
C ASP A 247 -15.60 -27.64 -18.07
N GLY A 248 -14.54 -27.49 -18.87
CA GLY A 248 -13.81 -26.20 -18.98
C GLY A 248 -12.61 -26.01 -18.06
N GLY A 249 -12.20 -27.07 -17.34
CA GLY A 249 -10.96 -27.14 -16.57
C GLY A 249 -11.01 -26.50 -15.18
N LYS A 250 -10.50 -27.20 -14.15
CA LYS A 250 -10.29 -26.64 -12.81
C LYS A 250 -8.88 -26.05 -12.75
N ARG A 251 -8.77 -24.79 -12.33
CA ARG A 251 -7.49 -24.15 -12.04
C ARG A 251 -6.95 -24.69 -10.73
N LEU A 252 -5.71 -25.14 -10.73
CA LEU A 252 -5.02 -25.71 -9.58
C LEU A 252 -3.91 -24.77 -9.12
N VAL A 253 -3.74 -24.66 -7.81
CA VAL A 253 -2.61 -23.97 -7.18
C VAL A 253 -1.87 -25.02 -6.37
N GLU A 254 -0.67 -25.36 -6.80
CA GLU A 254 0.14 -26.43 -6.22
C GLU A 254 1.46 -25.88 -5.70
N THR A 255 1.72 -26.02 -4.42
CA THR A 255 2.94 -25.50 -3.79
C THR A 255 3.85 -26.64 -3.37
N TYR A 256 5.07 -26.63 -3.89
CA TYR A 256 6.19 -27.42 -3.37
C TYR A 256 6.87 -26.61 -2.28
N ILE A 257 6.77 -27.05 -1.02
CA ILE A 257 7.43 -26.42 0.13
C ILE A 257 8.83 -27.01 0.24
N LEU A 258 9.85 -26.15 0.20
CA LEU A 258 11.25 -26.56 0.21
C LEU A 258 11.64 -27.05 1.61
N ASP A 259 12.43 -28.14 1.64
CA ASP A 259 13.00 -28.73 2.85
C ASP A 259 11.96 -29.11 3.92
N PHE A 260 10.72 -29.38 3.49
CA PHE A 260 9.60 -29.69 4.36
C PHE A 260 9.12 -31.14 4.17
N GLU A 261 9.20 -31.91 5.26
CA GLU A 261 8.82 -33.32 5.28
C GLU A 261 7.74 -33.56 6.33
N SER A 262 6.48 -33.22 6.01
CA SER A 262 5.31 -33.55 6.83
C SER A 262 4.03 -33.55 6.00
N ASP A 263 3.02 -34.27 6.47
CA ASP A 263 1.69 -34.27 5.86
C ASP A 263 0.92 -33.01 6.26
N LEU A 264 0.34 -32.33 5.26
CA LEU A 264 -0.37 -31.07 5.41
C LEU A 264 -1.86 -31.19 5.13
N TYR A 265 -2.38 -32.39 4.82
CA TYR A 265 -3.80 -32.54 4.52
C TYR A 265 -4.69 -32.01 5.65
N GLY A 266 -5.67 -31.19 5.28
CA GLY A 266 -6.63 -30.58 6.22
C GLY A 266 -6.08 -29.39 7.02
N TYR A 267 -4.83 -28.98 6.79
CA TYR A 267 -4.30 -27.73 7.35
C TYR A 267 -4.59 -26.55 6.41
N ASP A 268 -4.81 -25.38 7.00
CA ASP A 268 -4.84 -24.11 6.28
C ASP A 268 -3.43 -23.70 5.86
N LEU A 269 -3.25 -23.45 4.56
CA LEU A 269 -2.00 -22.98 3.98
C LEU A 269 -2.20 -21.59 3.40
N VAL A 270 -1.25 -20.68 3.67
CA VAL A 270 -1.18 -19.37 3.02
C VAL A 270 0.03 -19.35 2.10
N VAL A 271 -0.18 -19.05 0.82
CA VAL A 271 0.88 -18.94 -0.19
C VAL A 271 1.05 -17.48 -0.57
N GLU A 272 2.22 -16.92 -0.31
CA GLU A 272 2.58 -15.53 -0.61
C GLU A 272 3.47 -15.47 -1.85
N PHE A 273 3.05 -14.73 -2.87
CA PHE A 273 3.71 -14.67 -4.18
C PHE A 273 4.79 -13.59 -4.22
N VAL A 274 6.03 -14.02 -4.44
CA VAL A 274 7.21 -13.15 -4.50
C VAL A 274 7.48 -12.69 -5.93
N GLU A 275 7.64 -13.65 -6.84
CA GLU A 275 8.05 -13.40 -8.22
C GLU A 275 7.59 -14.52 -9.14
N ARG A 276 7.31 -14.20 -10.42
CA ARG A 276 7.01 -15.21 -11.43
C ARG A 276 8.31 -15.67 -12.09
N LEU A 277 8.61 -16.96 -12.04
CA LEU A 277 9.78 -17.54 -12.70
C LEU A 277 9.56 -17.71 -14.19
N ARG A 278 8.41 -18.29 -14.59
CA ARG A 278 8.10 -18.61 -15.98
C ARG A 278 6.62 -18.92 -16.20
N PRO A 279 6.12 -18.86 -17.45
CA PRO A 279 4.83 -19.44 -17.81
C PRO A 279 4.85 -20.99 -17.70
N GLU A 280 3.67 -21.61 -17.78
CA GLU A 280 3.56 -23.06 -17.91
C GLU A 280 4.16 -23.54 -19.25
N ILE A 281 4.86 -24.66 -19.19
CA ILE A 281 5.55 -25.28 -20.33
C ILE A 281 5.15 -26.76 -20.36
N LYS A 282 4.89 -27.28 -21.56
CA LYS A 282 4.73 -28.73 -21.76
C LYS A 282 6.09 -29.37 -21.99
N PHE A 283 6.37 -30.46 -21.28
CA PHE A 283 7.62 -31.20 -21.42
C PHE A 283 7.40 -32.45 -22.27
N PRO A 284 8.35 -32.79 -23.17
CA PRO A 284 8.28 -33.99 -24.00
C PRO A 284 8.60 -35.27 -23.22
N SER A 285 9.27 -35.18 -22.06
CA SER A 285 9.54 -36.32 -21.18
C SER A 285 9.51 -35.94 -19.70
N VAL A 286 9.42 -36.97 -18.84
CA VAL A 286 9.45 -36.81 -17.38
C VAL A 286 10.82 -36.32 -16.90
N GLU A 287 11.90 -36.75 -17.53
CA GLU A 287 13.27 -36.34 -17.19
C GLU A 287 13.51 -34.85 -17.48
N GLU A 288 12.92 -34.32 -18.54
CA GLU A 288 12.96 -32.88 -18.82
C GLU A 288 12.16 -32.07 -17.81
N LEU A 289 10.98 -32.56 -17.41
CA LEU A 289 10.19 -31.95 -16.34
C LEU A 289 10.98 -31.90 -15.02
N ILE A 290 11.59 -33.02 -14.60
CA ILE A 290 12.39 -33.08 -13.37
C ILE A 290 13.56 -32.09 -13.43
N ARG A 291 14.30 -32.05 -14.54
CA ARG A 291 15.42 -31.11 -14.71
C ARG A 291 14.96 -29.65 -14.62
N GLN A 292 13.80 -29.33 -15.18
CA GLN A 292 13.28 -27.97 -15.09
C GLN A 292 12.83 -27.63 -13.66
N ILE A 293 12.17 -28.55 -12.94
CA ILE A 293 11.79 -28.33 -11.53
C ILE A 293 13.03 -28.08 -10.67
N GLN A 294 14.10 -28.85 -10.86
CA GLN A 294 15.37 -28.64 -10.13
C GLN A 294 15.94 -27.23 -10.35
N ARG A 295 15.94 -26.76 -11.59
CA ARG A 295 16.37 -25.39 -11.93
C ARG A 295 15.47 -24.34 -11.29
N ASP A 296 14.15 -24.53 -11.37
CA ASP A 296 13.17 -23.62 -10.77
C ASP A 296 13.38 -23.52 -9.24
N VAL A 297 13.68 -24.64 -8.56
CA VAL A 297 13.99 -24.68 -7.12
C VAL A 297 15.30 -23.95 -6.80
N GLU A 298 16.35 -24.16 -7.59
CA GLU A 298 17.64 -23.50 -7.39
C GLU A 298 17.52 -21.98 -7.55
N THR A 299 16.87 -21.51 -8.63
CA THR A 299 16.58 -20.09 -8.84
C THR A 299 15.69 -19.51 -7.73
N ALA A 300 14.68 -20.26 -7.26
CA ALA A 300 13.83 -19.81 -6.17
C ALA A 300 14.62 -19.60 -4.87
N ARG A 301 15.58 -20.47 -4.55
CA ARG A 301 16.45 -20.31 -3.36
C ARG A 301 17.32 -19.04 -3.47
N GLU A 302 17.89 -18.78 -4.63
CA GLU A 302 18.69 -17.56 -4.86
C GLU A 302 17.85 -16.30 -4.65
N ILE A 303 16.64 -16.26 -5.22
CA ILE A 303 15.71 -15.13 -5.07
C ILE A 303 15.33 -14.98 -3.60
N LEU A 304 14.85 -16.02 -2.92
CA LEU A 304 14.37 -15.94 -1.53
C LEU A 304 15.49 -15.54 -0.56
N LYS A 305 16.70 -16.05 -0.75
CA LYS A 305 17.87 -15.63 0.04
C LYS A 305 18.17 -14.15 -0.13
N ARG A 306 18.06 -13.61 -1.35
CA ARG A 306 18.20 -12.18 -1.61
C ARG A 306 17.07 -11.38 -0.96
N GLU A 307 15.85 -11.90 -0.98
CA GLU A 307 14.70 -11.22 -0.36
C GLU A 307 14.86 -11.08 1.14
N GLU A 308 15.25 -12.15 1.82
CA GLU A 308 15.48 -12.10 3.26
C GLU A 308 16.64 -11.15 3.60
N ALA A 309 17.71 -11.17 2.81
CA ALA A 309 18.85 -10.26 3.00
C ALA A 309 18.48 -8.77 2.83
N MET A 310 17.49 -8.47 1.98
CA MET A 310 16.97 -7.10 1.78
C MET A 310 15.81 -6.74 2.72
N GLY A 311 15.51 -7.56 3.74
CA GLY A 311 14.44 -7.28 4.70
C GLY A 311 13.02 -7.58 4.18
N GLY A 312 12.90 -8.46 3.19
CA GLY A 312 11.64 -8.79 2.53
C GLY A 312 11.03 -7.61 1.79
N ILE A 313 9.73 -7.70 1.50
CA ILE A 313 9.02 -6.67 0.73
C ILE A 313 9.17 -5.28 1.34
N GLU A 314 9.19 -5.15 2.67
CA GLU A 314 9.31 -3.86 3.37
C GLU A 314 10.61 -3.14 3.06
N GLY A 315 11.74 -3.85 2.97
CA GLY A 315 13.02 -3.24 2.59
C GLY A 315 13.14 -2.94 1.09
N MET A 316 12.27 -3.54 0.27
CA MET A 316 12.20 -3.33 -1.17
C MET A 316 11.10 -2.38 -1.61
N LEU A 317 10.30 -1.83 -0.69
CA LEU A 317 9.22 -0.92 -1.08
C LEU A 317 9.82 0.32 -1.74
N GLU A 318 9.45 0.51 -3.00
CA GLU A 318 9.70 1.73 -3.71
C GLU A 318 8.71 2.81 -3.20
N PRO A 319 9.08 4.09 -3.26
CA PRO A 319 8.27 5.17 -2.76
C PRO A 319 6.98 5.37 -3.57
N ILE A 320 5.97 5.91 -2.91
CA ILE A 320 4.71 6.33 -3.53
C ILE A 320 4.58 7.84 -3.42
N TYR A 321 3.94 8.43 -4.41
CA TYR A 321 3.86 9.87 -4.54
C TYR A 321 2.42 10.31 -4.48
N THR A 322 2.10 11.32 -3.69
CA THR A 322 0.92 12.15 -3.95
C THR A 322 1.29 13.14 -5.05
N PRO A 323 0.41 13.40 -6.05
CA PRO A 323 0.53 14.56 -6.90
C PRO A 323 0.18 15.73 -5.99
N SER A 324 1.19 16.27 -5.33
CA SER A 324 1.01 17.58 -4.77
C SER A 324 0.67 18.50 -5.95
N THR A 325 -0.44 19.22 -5.83
CA THR A 325 -0.42 20.66 -6.10
C THR A 325 0.99 21.20 -5.83
N LYS A 326 1.73 21.59 -6.87
CA LYS A 326 3.07 22.23 -6.82
C LYS A 326 3.94 21.84 -5.59
N ARG A 327 4.82 20.83 -5.67
CA ARG A 327 5.71 20.40 -4.55
C ARG A 327 6.51 21.56 -3.98
N PHE A 328 7.09 22.32 -4.89
CA PHE A 328 7.88 23.49 -4.59
C PHE A 328 7.87 24.45 -5.78
N GLU A 329 8.28 25.68 -5.53
CA GLU A 329 8.71 26.65 -6.54
C GLU A 329 10.09 27.18 -6.19
N GLU A 330 10.93 27.39 -7.21
CA GLU A 330 12.13 28.19 -7.04
C GLU A 330 11.73 29.66 -6.87
N LEU A 331 12.27 30.31 -5.84
CA LEU A 331 12.08 31.73 -5.62
C LEU A 331 13.26 32.52 -6.23
N PRO A 332 13.02 33.71 -6.81
CA PRO A 332 14.10 34.61 -7.17
C PRO A 332 14.87 35.02 -5.92
N HIS A 333 16.18 34.78 -5.91
CA HIS A 333 17.04 35.13 -4.79
C HIS A 333 18.39 35.64 -5.34
N THR A 334 18.98 36.63 -4.67
CA THR A 334 20.01 37.51 -5.26
C THR A 334 21.41 36.91 -5.29
N ALA A 335 21.71 35.93 -4.45
CA ALA A 335 23.01 35.24 -4.38
C ALA A 335 22.87 33.73 -4.12
N ASP A 336 21.95 33.35 -3.23
CA ASP A 336 21.64 31.95 -2.90
C ASP A 336 20.49 31.37 -3.72
N LYS A 337 20.23 30.06 -3.58
CA LYS A 337 19.01 29.43 -4.08
C LYS A 337 17.97 29.36 -2.99
N ALA A 338 16.71 29.64 -3.32
CA ALA A 338 15.60 29.52 -2.40
C ALA A 338 14.45 28.74 -3.03
N ILE A 339 13.78 27.93 -2.23
CA ILE A 339 12.55 27.25 -2.63
C ILE A 339 11.43 27.58 -1.65
N LYS A 340 10.22 27.69 -2.17
CA LYS A 340 9.01 27.60 -1.37
C LYS A 340 8.40 26.22 -1.59
N VAL A 341 8.16 25.49 -0.51
CA VAL A 341 7.62 24.12 -0.51
C VAL A 341 6.20 24.14 0.03
N TYR A 342 5.39 23.21 -0.44
CA TYR A 342 3.98 23.09 -0.07
C TYR A 342 3.67 21.66 0.29
N GLY A 343 2.72 21.45 1.20
CA GLY A 343 2.35 20.12 1.69
C GLY A 343 0.95 20.11 2.27
N SER A 344 0.27 18.97 2.26
CA SER A 344 -1.00 18.83 2.98
C SER A 344 -0.78 18.50 4.46
N THR A 345 0.38 17.92 4.76
CA THR A 345 0.84 17.52 6.10
C THR A 345 2.22 18.11 6.39
N LEU A 346 2.66 18.05 7.66
CA LEU A 346 4.01 18.47 8.02
C LEU A 346 5.05 17.55 7.38
N GLU A 347 4.79 16.24 7.28
CA GLU A 347 5.68 15.29 6.59
C GLU A 347 5.91 15.67 5.13
N ASP A 348 4.88 16.15 4.44
CA ASP A 348 5.01 16.63 3.05
C ASP A 348 6.01 17.78 2.94
N ILE A 349 6.09 18.68 3.94
CA ILE A 349 7.09 19.77 3.94
C ILE A 349 8.51 19.20 3.93
N PHE A 350 8.79 18.21 4.78
CA PHE A 350 10.12 17.58 4.86
C PHE A 350 10.48 16.82 3.59
N VAL A 351 9.53 16.07 3.03
CA VAL A 351 9.71 15.34 1.76
C VAL A 351 9.90 16.30 0.60
N ASN A 352 9.06 17.32 0.47
CA ASN A 352 9.10 18.25 -0.66
C ASN A 352 10.28 19.22 -0.59
N ALA A 353 10.76 19.56 0.62
CA ALA A 353 12.01 20.30 0.78
C ALA A 353 13.24 19.49 0.34
N ALA A 354 13.33 18.22 0.74
CA ALA A 354 14.41 17.36 0.28
C ALA A 354 14.36 17.14 -1.23
N PHE A 355 13.17 16.86 -1.77
CA PHE A 355 12.95 16.73 -3.21
C PHE A 355 13.32 18.01 -3.97
N GLY A 356 12.89 19.17 -3.47
CA GLY A 356 13.22 20.47 -4.07
C GLY A 356 14.72 20.75 -4.06
N MET A 357 15.40 20.49 -2.93
CA MET A 357 16.84 20.63 -2.81
C MET A 357 17.60 19.78 -3.84
N PHE A 358 17.29 18.49 -3.96
CA PHE A 358 17.94 17.63 -4.97
C PHE A 358 17.53 17.98 -6.40
N SER A 359 16.33 18.52 -6.62
CA SER A 359 15.89 19.03 -7.93
C SER A 359 16.67 20.27 -8.39
N LEU A 360 17.16 21.09 -7.45
CA LEU A 360 18.11 22.17 -7.73
C LEU A 360 19.47 21.64 -8.16
N MET A 361 19.86 20.45 -7.68
CA MET A 361 21.18 19.87 -7.89
C MET A 361 21.27 19.03 -9.15
N ALA A 362 20.21 18.29 -9.52
CA ALA A 362 20.17 17.44 -10.70
C ALA A 362 18.74 17.33 -11.26
N ASP A 363 18.56 16.68 -12.42
CA ASP A 363 17.23 16.23 -12.83
C ASP A 363 16.88 14.96 -12.04
N PRO A 364 15.82 14.98 -11.21
CA PRO A 364 15.42 13.79 -10.47
C PRO A 364 15.13 12.59 -11.38
N GLN A 365 14.66 12.79 -12.62
CA GLN A 365 14.35 11.68 -13.53
C GLN A 365 15.59 10.92 -14.01
N GLU A 366 16.77 11.55 -13.98
CA GLU A 366 18.03 10.93 -14.39
C GLU A 366 18.69 10.10 -13.27
N ILE A 367 18.21 10.25 -12.03
CA ILE A 367 18.74 9.52 -10.87
C ILE A 367 18.21 8.08 -10.89
N LYS A 368 19.13 7.12 -11.08
CA LYS A 368 18.83 5.69 -10.92
C LYS A 368 18.74 5.33 -9.44
N VAL A 369 17.69 4.62 -9.06
CA VAL A 369 17.51 4.15 -7.69
C VAL A 369 18.22 2.82 -7.49
N GLU A 370 19.40 2.87 -6.89
CA GLU A 370 20.29 1.73 -6.64
C GLU A 370 20.69 1.62 -5.16
N VAL A 371 20.51 2.68 -4.38
CA VAL A 371 20.80 2.73 -2.94
C VAL A 371 19.57 3.18 -2.15
N SER A 372 19.46 2.68 -0.92
CA SER A 372 18.48 3.14 0.07
C SER A 372 19.13 3.31 1.43
N ARG A 373 18.75 4.35 2.19
CA ARG A 373 19.26 4.61 3.53
C ARG A 373 18.12 4.93 4.50
N GLU A 374 18.28 4.50 5.75
CA GLU A 374 17.50 5.04 6.87
C GLU A 374 18.27 6.19 7.50
N VAL A 375 17.60 7.32 7.69
CA VAL A 375 18.17 8.54 8.26
C VAL A 375 17.29 8.96 9.44
N GLU A 376 17.92 9.23 10.57
CA GLU A 376 17.25 9.65 11.79
C GLU A 376 17.89 10.94 12.33
N VAL A 377 17.08 11.98 12.51
CA VAL A 377 17.52 13.27 13.01
C VAL A 377 16.59 13.75 14.12
N SER A 378 17.14 14.55 15.03
CA SER A 378 16.41 15.15 16.16
C SER A 378 16.80 16.60 16.40
N SER A 379 15.84 17.44 16.77
CA SER A 379 16.01 18.87 17.01
C SER A 379 14.98 19.40 18.02
N PHE A 380 14.99 20.71 18.29
CA PHE A 380 14.17 21.32 19.34
C PHE A 380 12.75 21.69 18.88
N ASP A 381 12.60 22.01 17.59
CA ASP A 381 11.40 22.50 16.94
C ASP A 381 11.37 22.06 15.46
N PRO A 382 10.20 22.13 14.78
CA PRO A 382 10.04 21.66 13.40
C PRO A 382 10.97 22.36 12.39
N GLU A 383 11.20 23.66 12.52
CA GLU A 383 12.07 24.44 11.64
C GLU A 383 13.53 23.97 11.76
N SER A 384 14.03 23.88 12.98
CA SER A 384 15.38 23.38 13.26
C SER A 384 15.54 21.91 12.88
N LEU A 385 14.47 21.12 12.97
CA LEU A 385 14.45 19.74 12.49
C LEU A 385 14.55 19.67 10.96
N LEU A 386 13.86 20.57 10.25
CA LEU A 386 13.90 20.65 8.79
C LEU A 386 15.30 21.00 8.27
N VAL A 387 15.98 21.96 8.88
CA VAL A 387 17.37 22.30 8.52
C VAL A 387 18.31 21.12 8.76
N LYS A 388 18.19 20.47 9.92
CA LYS A 388 19.02 19.32 10.25
C LYS A 388 18.79 18.15 9.30
N TRP A 389 17.54 17.89 8.95
CA TRP A 389 17.15 16.89 7.95
C TRP A 389 17.84 17.14 6.60
N LEU A 390 17.73 18.36 6.06
CA LEU A 390 18.31 18.68 4.76
C LEU A 390 19.84 18.62 4.77
N ASN A 391 20.48 19.12 5.84
CA ASN A 391 21.93 19.09 5.97
C ASN A 391 22.49 17.66 6.15
N GLU A 392 21.76 16.77 6.80
CA GLU A 392 22.13 15.35 6.89
C GLU A 392 22.13 14.68 5.50
N LEU A 393 21.16 15.00 4.66
CA LEU A 393 21.12 14.51 3.28
C LEU A 393 22.25 15.09 2.40
N LEU A 394 22.59 16.36 2.60
CA LEU A 394 23.74 16.99 1.93
C LEU A 394 25.06 16.36 2.38
N TYR A 395 25.20 16.04 3.67
CA TYR A 395 26.36 15.32 4.19
C TYR A 395 26.53 13.96 3.50
N LEU A 396 25.44 13.19 3.35
CA LEU A 396 25.46 11.93 2.60
C LEU A 396 25.82 12.15 1.14
N GLN A 397 25.29 13.20 0.49
CA GLN A 397 25.65 13.54 -0.87
C GLN A 397 27.15 13.82 -1.01
N GLU A 398 27.75 14.56 -0.08
CA GLU A 398 29.16 14.95 -0.13
C GLU A 398 30.09 13.77 0.19
N MET A 399 29.78 12.99 1.22
CA MET A 399 30.63 11.88 1.67
C MET A 399 30.50 10.64 0.79
N GLU A 400 29.28 10.33 0.34
CA GLU A 400 28.99 9.09 -0.37
C GLU A 400 28.86 9.31 -1.89
N GLY A 401 28.77 10.55 -2.36
CA GLY A 401 28.50 10.83 -3.78
C GLY A 401 27.12 10.31 -4.21
N GLU A 402 26.12 10.48 -3.35
CA GLU A 402 24.74 9.99 -3.57
C GLU A 402 23.78 11.14 -3.84
N LEU A 403 22.94 10.99 -4.86
CA LEU A 403 21.82 11.88 -5.10
C LEU A 403 20.52 11.14 -4.79
N TYR A 404 19.66 11.75 -3.98
CA TYR A 404 18.38 11.16 -3.60
C TYR A 404 17.24 11.77 -4.40
N ARG A 405 16.36 10.91 -4.87
CA ARG A 405 15.16 11.29 -5.62
C ARG A 405 13.91 11.15 -4.77
N ASP A 406 13.91 10.18 -3.88
CA ASP A 406 12.69 9.74 -3.23
C ASP A 406 12.85 9.60 -1.71
N PHE A 407 11.79 9.92 -0.98
CA PHE A 407 11.81 10.10 0.47
C PHE A 407 10.49 9.60 1.07
N GLU A 408 10.56 8.84 2.16
CA GLU A 408 9.40 8.38 2.93
C GLU A 408 9.66 8.64 4.42
N ILE A 409 8.79 9.45 5.04
CA ILE A 409 8.83 9.67 6.48
C ILE A 409 8.17 8.48 7.17
N MET A 410 8.96 7.73 7.94
CA MET A 410 8.49 6.62 8.75
C MET A 410 7.91 7.11 10.08
N TYR A 411 8.50 8.18 10.62
CA TYR A 411 8.13 8.76 11.92
C TYR A 411 8.43 10.26 11.95
N LEU A 412 7.49 11.05 12.48
CA LEU A 412 7.66 12.48 12.75
C LEU A 412 6.82 12.88 13.97
N ASP A 413 7.46 13.44 15.00
CA ASP A 413 6.80 13.93 16.23
C ASP A 413 7.06 15.42 16.52
N GLY A 414 7.53 16.16 15.52
CA GLY A 414 7.91 17.58 15.61
C GLY A 414 9.31 17.83 16.18
N LYS A 415 9.93 16.86 16.85
CA LYS A 415 11.31 16.96 17.37
C LYS A 415 12.23 15.86 16.85
N ARG A 416 11.67 14.78 16.34
CA ARG A 416 12.39 13.64 15.77
C ARG A 416 11.78 13.29 14.43
N LEU A 417 12.64 12.97 13.48
CA LEU A 417 12.28 12.47 12.18
C LEU A 417 13.09 11.21 11.92
N LYS A 418 12.40 10.13 11.53
CA LYS A 418 13.01 8.95 10.92
C LYS A 418 12.44 8.78 9.52
N ALA A 419 13.30 8.68 8.53
CA ALA A 419 12.91 8.56 7.14
C ALA A 419 13.77 7.54 6.42
N ARG A 420 13.19 6.98 5.35
CA ARG A 420 13.92 6.21 4.36
C ARG A 420 14.08 7.04 3.10
N VAL A 421 15.27 7.01 2.51
CA VAL A 421 15.60 7.76 1.29
C VAL A 421 16.16 6.82 0.23
N TRP A 422 15.84 7.11 -1.03
CA TRP A 422 16.27 6.31 -2.18
C TRP A 422 16.89 7.18 -3.26
N GLY A 423 17.96 6.66 -3.85
CA GLY A 423 18.79 7.39 -4.79
C GLY A 423 19.82 6.50 -5.46
N GLY A 424 20.85 7.12 -6.02
CA GLY A 424 21.95 6.44 -6.70
C GLY A 424 23.24 7.22 -6.60
N LYS A 425 24.34 6.60 -7.01
CA LYS A 425 25.62 7.30 -7.15
C LYS A 425 25.51 8.36 -8.25
N GLY A 426 25.95 9.57 -7.96
CA GLY A 426 25.86 10.70 -8.88
C GLY A 426 26.46 11.97 -8.30
N HIS A 427 26.65 12.96 -9.18
CA HIS A 427 27.14 14.29 -8.80
C HIS A 427 26.16 15.37 -9.28
N PRO A 428 26.03 16.50 -8.57
CA PRO A 428 25.20 17.60 -9.00
C PRO A 428 25.55 18.07 -10.43
N THR A 429 24.55 18.19 -11.29
CA THR A 429 24.69 18.64 -12.70
C THR A 429 24.15 20.06 -12.94
N LYS A 430 23.38 20.61 -11.99
CA LYS A 430 22.76 21.94 -12.06
C LYS A 430 23.42 22.90 -11.07
N ALA A 431 22.91 23.00 -9.83
CA ALA A 431 23.49 23.82 -8.78
C ALA A 431 24.30 22.98 -7.79
N LYS A 432 25.38 23.57 -7.25
CA LYS A 432 26.05 23.03 -6.06
C LYS A 432 25.34 23.61 -4.86
N VAL A 433 24.74 22.78 -4.01
CA VAL A 433 24.12 23.21 -2.75
C VAL A 433 25.03 22.75 -1.62
N LYS A 434 25.44 23.65 -0.73
CA LYS A 434 26.38 23.37 0.37
C LYS A 434 25.67 23.17 1.70
N ALA A 435 24.65 23.96 1.97
CA ALA A 435 23.90 23.89 3.23
C ALA A 435 22.49 24.46 3.09
N ALA A 436 21.53 23.86 3.78
CA ALA A 436 20.26 24.51 4.12
C ALA A 436 20.48 25.45 5.30
N THR A 437 19.88 26.66 5.22
CA THR A 437 20.09 27.73 6.19
C THR A 437 18.82 28.03 6.98
N TYR A 438 18.99 28.71 8.12
CA TYR A 438 17.88 29.26 8.92
C TYR A 438 17.33 30.58 8.35
N HIS A 439 17.91 31.11 7.27
CA HIS A 439 17.54 32.41 6.74
C HIS A 439 16.14 32.37 6.11
N ASN A 440 15.22 33.22 6.59
CA ASN A 440 13.80 33.26 6.18
C ASN A 440 13.10 31.90 6.26
N LEU A 441 13.58 31.01 7.13
CA LEU A 441 12.96 29.73 7.38
C LEU A 441 11.72 29.92 8.25
N GLU A 442 10.58 29.49 7.72
CA GLU A 442 9.31 29.57 8.42
C GLU A 442 8.40 28.45 7.91
N ILE A 443 7.86 27.63 8.80
CA ILE A 443 6.83 26.64 8.47
C ILE A 443 5.47 27.21 8.90
N LYS A 444 4.55 27.39 7.95
CA LYS A 444 3.22 27.96 8.19
C LYS A 444 2.14 26.91 7.97
N ASP A 445 1.25 26.75 8.95
CA ASP A 445 -0.05 26.14 8.73
C ASP A 445 -0.98 27.19 8.08
N VAL A 446 -1.40 26.92 6.84
CA VAL A 446 -2.29 27.79 6.05
C VAL A 446 -3.75 27.32 6.07
N GLY A 447 -4.12 26.47 7.04
CA GLY A 447 -5.45 25.92 7.30
C GLY A 447 -5.89 24.83 6.33
N LYS A 448 -5.33 24.80 5.12
CA LYS A 448 -5.51 23.73 4.10
C LYS A 448 -4.28 22.84 3.93
N GLY A 449 -3.24 23.06 4.74
CA GLY A 449 -1.95 22.38 4.63
C GLY A 449 -0.84 23.26 5.19
N TYR A 450 0.39 22.96 4.80
CA TYR A 450 1.59 23.64 5.23
C TYR A 450 2.33 24.27 4.05
N GLU A 451 3.00 25.39 4.30
CA GLU A 451 4.02 25.93 3.40
C GLU A 451 5.30 26.21 4.17
N ALA A 452 6.45 26.11 3.51
CA ALA A 452 7.71 26.56 4.09
C ALA A 452 8.62 27.20 3.04
N THR A 453 9.47 28.12 3.48
CA THR A 453 10.53 28.69 2.63
C THR A 453 11.87 28.20 3.13
N VAL A 454 12.71 27.68 2.24
CA VAL A 454 14.06 27.21 2.56
C VAL A 454 15.06 27.90 1.66
N VAL A 455 16.11 28.46 2.27
CA VAL A 455 17.23 29.11 1.58
C VAL A 455 18.48 28.25 1.70
N PHE A 456 19.18 28.07 0.59
CA PHE A 456 20.35 27.21 0.46
C PHE A 456 21.59 28.02 0.08
N ASP A 457 22.66 27.87 0.85
CA ASP A 457 23.99 28.33 0.46
C ASP A 457 24.48 27.51 -0.75
N THR A 458 24.89 28.18 -1.83
CA THR A 458 25.30 27.56 -3.11
C THR A 458 26.76 27.78 -3.47
#